data_AF-A0A661S6G8-F1
#
_entry.id   AF-A0A661S6G8-F1
#
_cell.length_a   1.000
_cell.length_b   1.000
_cell.length_c   1.000
_cell.angle_alpha   90.00
_cell.angle_beta   90.00
_cell.angle_gamma   90.00
#
_symmetry.space_group_name_H-M   'P 1'
#
loop_
_entity.id
_entity.type
_entity.pdbx_description
1 polymer ?
#
loop_
_entity_poly.entity_id
_entity_poly.type
_entity_poly.pdbx_seq_one_letter_code
_entity_poly.pdbx_strand_id
1 'polypeptide(L)' 'MRIGLFGGTFNPIHQGHLRAAREVREGFPLDEIYLILAAIPPHKASEDVADAEDR' A
#
# COMPACT_ATOMS: atom_id res chain seq x y z
N MET A 1 -3.39 10.16 18.33
CA MET A 1 -3.48 9.85 16.90
C MET A 1 -2.57 8.66 16.60
N ARG A 2 -3.12 7.55 16.09
CA ARG A 2 -2.45 6.31 15.71
C ARG A 2 -2.61 6.11 14.22
N ILE A 3 -1.49 6.01 13.51
CA ILE A 3 -1.45 5.96 12.04
C ILE A 3 -0.82 4.65 11.62
N GLY A 4 -1.47 3.94 10.70
CA GLY A 4 -0.87 2.79 10.01
C GLY A 4 -0.21 3.23 8.72
N LEU A 5 0.95 2.66 8.41
CA LEU A 5 1.62 2.84 7.12
C LEU A 5 1.57 1.51 6.38
N PHE A 6 0.87 1.47 5.25
CA PHE A 6 0.76 0.26 4.44
C PHE A 6 1.51 0.44 3.12
N GLY A 7 2.76 -0.01 3.12
CA GLY A 7 3.65 0.07 1.98
C GLY A 7 3.38 -1.04 0.96
N GLY A 8 3.46 -0.70 -0.33
CA GLY A 8 3.31 -1.68 -1.41
C GLY A 8 3.73 -1.12 -2.75
N THR A 9 4.05 -2.00 -3.71
CA THR A 9 4.26 -1.57 -5.10
C THR A 9 2.97 -1.05 -5.72
N PHE A 10 1.82 -1.61 -5.34
CA PHE A 10 0.48 -1.32 -5.86
C PHE A 10 0.44 -1.24 -7.40
N ASN A 11 0.81 -2.34 -8.07
CA ASN A 11 0.87 -2.42 -9.53
C ASN A 11 -0.04 -3.57 -10.06
N PRO A 12 -1.38 -3.41 -10.12
CA PRO A 12 -2.20 -2.30 -9.63
C PRO A 12 -2.69 -2.51 -8.19
N ILE A 13 -3.28 -1.48 -7.59
CA ILE A 13 -4.10 -1.65 -6.38
C ILE A 13 -5.37 -2.47 -6.68
N HIS A 14 -5.86 -3.24 -5.70
CA HIS A 14 -7.02 -4.11 -5.86
C HIS A 14 -7.72 -4.36 -4.52
N GLN A 15 -8.88 -5.03 -4.54
CA GLN A 15 -9.74 -5.23 -3.36
C GLN A 15 -9.03 -5.94 -2.18
N GLY A 16 -8.11 -6.87 -2.46
CA GLY A 16 -7.28 -7.48 -1.41
C GLY A 16 -6.49 -6.47 -0.58
N HIS A 17 -5.87 -5.46 -1.20
CA HIS A 17 -5.14 -4.40 -0.48
C HIS A 17 -6.09 -3.55 0.38
N LEU A 18 -7.22 -3.14 -0.20
CA LEU A 18 -8.20 -2.31 0.49
C LEU A 18 -8.83 -3.03 1.68
N ARG A 19 -9.10 -4.34 1.52
CA ARG A 19 -9.62 -5.19 2.59
C ARG A 19 -8.62 -5.32 3.74
N ALA A 20 -7.36 -5.61 3.43
CA ALA A 20 -6.31 -5.71 4.44
C ALA A 20 -6.11 -4.40 5.21
N ALA A 21 -6.05 -3.26 4.51
CA ALA A 21 -5.96 -1.95 5.15
C ALA A 21 -7.15 -1.70 6.09
N ARG A 22 -8.37 -1.96 5.63
CA ARG A 22 -9.58 -1.79 6.43
C ARG A 22 -9.56 -2.66 7.69
N GLU A 23 -9.27 -3.95 7.54
CA GLU A 23 -9.24 -4.90 8.66
C GLU A 23 -8.19 -4.50 9.71
N VAL A 24 -7.00 -4.05 9.28
CA VAL A 24 -5.97 -3.56 10.20
C VAL A 24 -6.41 -2.28 10.91
N ARG A 25 -7.02 -1.33 10.20
CA ARG A 25 -7.50 -0.08 10.81
C ARG A 25 -8.55 -0.35 11.90
N GLU A 26 -9.51 -1.20 11.58
CA GLU A 26 -10.63 -1.56 12.46
C GLU A 26 -10.18 -2.45 13.64
N GLY A 27 -9.21 -3.34 13.41
CA GLY A 27 -8.66 -4.22 14.45
C GLY A 27 -7.67 -3.55 15.42
N PHE A 28 -6.95 -2.51 14.99
CA PHE A 28 -5.89 -1.85 15.77
C PHE A 28 -6.20 -0.40 16.19
N PRO A 29 -7.46 -0.11 16.55
CA PRO A 29 -8.10 1.22 16.55
C PRO A 29 -7.20 2.35 16.02
N LEU A 30 -6.92 2.33 14.72
CA LEU A 30 -6.12 3.34 14.04
C LEU A 30 -7.04 4.46 13.55
N ASP A 31 -6.59 5.71 13.65
CA ASP A 31 -7.32 6.86 13.13
C ASP A 31 -7.28 6.85 11.59
N GLU A 32 -6.11 6.55 11.02
CA GLU A 32 -5.86 6.58 9.58
C GLU A 32 -4.88 5.48 9.15
N ILE A 33 -4.95 5.10 7.87
CA ILE A 33 -3.91 4.31 7.19
C ILE A 33 -3.50 5.04 5.93
N TYR A 34 -2.20 5.30 5.79
CA TYR A 34 -1.62 5.77 4.55
C TYR A 34 -1.15 4.60 3.70
N LEU A 35 -1.63 4.55 2.45
CA LEU A 35 -1.06 3.69 1.42
C LEU A 35 0.19 4.37 0.89
N ILE A 36 1.34 3.71 1.00
CA ILE A 36 2.63 4.27 0.57
C ILE A 36 3.14 3.48 -0.62
N LEU A 37 3.21 4.14 -1.78
CA LEU A 37 3.81 3.58 -2.98
C LEU A 37 5.31 3.37 -2.76
N ALA A 38 5.76 2.14 -2.96
CA ALA A 38 7.18 1.85 -3.10
C ALA A 38 7.66 2.36 -4.47
N ALA A 39 8.34 3.51 -4.49
CA ALA A 39 8.85 4.11 -5.73
C ALA A 39 9.72 3.12 -6.51
N ILE A 40 10.69 2.49 -5.83
CA ILE A 40 11.54 1.42 -6.34
C ILE A 40 11.43 0.24 -5.35
N PRO A 41 10.65 -0.81 -5.66
CA PRO A 41 10.52 -1.96 -4.76
C PRO A 41 11.86 -2.69 -4.64
N PRO A 42 12.40 -2.92 -3.42
CA PRO A 42 13.76 -3.44 -3.23
C PRO A 42 13.96 -4.90 -3.70
N HIS A 43 12.88 -5.60 -4.02
CA HIS A 43 12.87 -7.02 -4.37
C HIS A 43 12.22 -7.29 -5.73
N LYS A 44 11.97 -6.25 -6.54
CA LYS A 44 11.45 -6.40 -7.90
C LYS A 44 12.38 -5.71 -8.87
N ALA A 45 12.52 -6.26 -10.08
CA ALA A 45 13.14 -5.52 -11.17
C ALA A 45 12.26 -4.31 -11.50
N SER A 46 12.89 -3.16 -11.76
CA SER A 46 12.17 -1.92 -12.09
C SER A 46 11.36 -2.03 -13.38
N GLU A 47 11.78 -2.92 -14.29
CA GLU A 47 11.16 -3.16 -15.60
C GLU A 47 9.74 -3.76 -15.49
N ASP A 48 9.44 -4.44 -14.39
CA ASP A 48 8.13 -5.08 -14.13
C ASP A 48 7.15 -4.18 -13.36
N VAL A 49 7.52 -2.92 -13.14
CA VAL A 49 6.76 -1.96 -12.33
C VAL A 49 6.28 -0.84 -13.22
N ALA A 50 4.96 -0.61 -13.25
CA ALA A 50 4.40 0.54 -13.96
C ALA A 50 4.97 1.85 -13.41
N ASP A 51 4.98 2.89 -14.27
CA ASP A 51 5.43 4.21 -13.88
C ASP A 51 4.65 4.71 -12.65
N ALA A 52 5.27 5.59 -11.86
CA ALA A 52 4.66 6.06 -10.62
C ALA A 52 3.30 6.76 -10.84
N GLU A 53 3.06 7.30 -12.03
CA GLU A 53 1.80 7.97 -12.41
C GLU A 53 0.65 6.97 -12.66
N ASP A 54 0.97 5.73 -13.02
CA ASP A 54 -0.01 4.67 -13.35
C ASP A 54 -0.36 3.77 -12.15
N ARG A 55 0.23 4.03 -10.97
CA ARG A 55 0.09 3.22 -9.74
C ARG A 55 -0.72 3.93 -8.66
#